data_AF-A0A0G4HAH1-F1
#
_entry.id   AF-A0A0G4HAH1-F1
#
_cell.length_a   1.000
_cell.length_b   1.000
_cell.length_c   1.000
_cell.angle_alpha   90.00
_cell.angle_beta   90.00
_cell.angle_gamma   90.00
#
_symmetry.space_group_name_H-M   'P 1'
#
loop_
_entity.id
_entity.type
_entity.pdbx_description
1 polymer ?
#
loop_
_entity_poly.entity_id
_entity_poly.type
_entity_poly.pdbx_seq_one_letter_code
_entity_poly.pdbx_strand_id
1 'polypeptide(L)'
;MSSPTGALETHATSLYSKITSKTSKKHDHNLFLTFRDVSKTDLEEAFKSQSKEVARAVLDRCFKVREQDQSFRADIVSDFLLNALLFCISKQMTFEKTSTFLSLLHETLHESVVARLSPGSSFDFFKKLLLQHCIQRPPFSVGVFSHQDLQEVQNYAMNTFFRHYKLYQYVYVTHQVLIVKQRRPLLLSVPAPAPLSEDLPEIEEDEEVLHLLSDPQHALN
;
A
#
# COMPACT_ATOMS: atom_id res chain seq x y z
N MET A 1 -2.46 45.34 6.80
CA MET A 1 -1.10 44.96 6.38
C MET A 1 -1.11 43.48 6.09
N SER A 2 -0.82 43.15 4.85
CA SER A 2 -1.29 41.96 4.15
C SER A 2 -0.26 40.82 4.25
N SER A 3 -0.74 39.62 4.51
CA SER A 3 0.03 38.38 4.53
C SER A 3 0.57 38.01 3.14
N PRO A 4 1.75 37.38 3.03
CA PRO A 4 2.12 36.57 1.88
C PRO A 4 2.38 35.13 2.32
N THR A 5 1.42 34.23 2.12
CA THR A 5 1.62 32.77 2.29
C THR A 5 0.74 32.05 1.29
N GLY A 6 1.05 32.22 0.00
CA GLY A 6 0.19 31.74 -1.09
C GLY A 6 0.93 31.27 -2.34
N ALA A 7 2.18 30.80 -2.22
CA ALA A 7 3.00 30.50 -3.39
C ALA A 7 3.52 29.04 -3.51
N LEU A 8 3.17 28.12 -2.60
CA LEU A 8 3.69 26.74 -2.63
C LEU A 8 2.62 25.67 -2.92
N GLU A 9 1.33 26.01 -2.97
CA GLU A 9 0.24 25.03 -3.12
C GLU A 9 -0.19 24.75 -4.57
N THR A 10 0.36 25.47 -5.57
CA THR A 10 -0.16 25.42 -6.95
C THR A 10 0.57 24.44 -7.88
N HIS A 11 1.75 23.92 -7.51
CA HIS A 11 2.53 23.04 -8.40
C HIS A 11 2.25 21.54 -8.23
N ALA A 12 1.94 21.04 -7.02
CA ALA A 12 1.72 19.62 -6.78
C ALA A 12 0.36 19.11 -7.30
N THR A 13 -0.67 19.95 -7.25
CA THR A 13 -2.04 19.61 -7.67
C THR A 13 -2.19 19.58 -9.20
N SER A 14 -1.27 20.21 -9.94
CA SER A 14 -1.27 20.31 -11.41
C SER A 14 -0.80 19.02 -12.11
N LEU A 15 0.06 18.22 -11.48
CA LEU A 15 0.58 16.99 -12.09
C LEU A 15 -0.40 15.81 -12.00
N TYR A 16 -1.23 15.76 -10.96
CA TYR A 16 -2.20 14.66 -10.77
C TYR A 16 -3.62 14.98 -11.25
N SER A 17 -3.99 16.25 -11.45
CA SER A 17 -5.27 16.63 -12.06
C SER A 17 -5.29 16.43 -13.58
N LYS A 18 -4.14 16.37 -14.25
CA LYS A 18 -4.04 15.96 -15.66
C LYS A 18 -4.35 14.47 -15.89
N ILE A 19 -4.46 13.67 -14.84
CA ILE A 19 -4.76 12.24 -14.93
C ILE A 19 -6.28 11.96 -14.93
N THR A 20 -7.14 12.92 -14.58
CA THR A 20 -8.59 12.67 -14.43
C THR A 20 -9.49 13.26 -15.52
N SER A 21 -8.96 13.85 -16.60
CA SER A 21 -9.79 14.29 -17.72
C SER A 21 -9.68 13.38 -18.94
N LYS A 22 -10.76 12.62 -19.19
CA LYS A 22 -11.11 11.97 -20.47
C LYS A 22 -10.10 10.94 -20.99
N THR A 23 -10.41 9.66 -20.76
CA THR A 23 -11.17 8.88 -21.75
C THR A 23 -11.67 7.59 -21.11
N SER A 24 -13.00 7.38 -21.15
CA SER A 24 -13.55 6.03 -21.23
C SER A 24 -13.01 5.41 -22.51
N LYS A 25 -11.93 4.63 -22.39
CA LYS A 25 -11.42 3.76 -23.44
C LYS A 25 -11.41 2.37 -22.86
N LYS A 26 -12.28 1.53 -23.44
CA LYS A 26 -12.23 0.07 -23.37
C LYS A 26 -10.75 -0.33 -23.42
N HIS A 27 -10.22 -0.92 -22.34
CA HIS A 27 -8.86 -1.45 -22.38
C HIS A 27 -8.86 -2.60 -23.37
N ASP A 28 -8.45 -2.32 -24.61
CA ASP A 28 -7.96 -3.33 -25.53
C ASP A 28 -6.63 -3.83 -24.95
N HIS A 29 -6.72 -4.72 -23.96
CA HIS A 29 -5.55 -5.42 -23.46
C HIS A 29 -4.96 -6.16 -24.66
N ASN A 30 -3.76 -5.75 -25.09
CA ASN A 30 -3.00 -6.50 -26.08
C ASN A 30 -2.94 -7.95 -25.62
N LEU A 31 -3.59 -8.84 -26.38
CA LEU A 31 -3.78 -10.25 -26.02
C LEU A 31 -2.46 -11.01 -25.88
N PHE A 32 -1.38 -10.45 -26.43
CA PHE A 32 -0.06 -11.07 -26.46
C PHE A 32 0.96 -10.16 -25.78
N LEU A 33 1.35 -10.53 -24.55
CA LEU A 33 2.43 -9.89 -23.79
C LEU A 33 3.83 -10.38 -24.21
N THR A 34 3.92 -11.37 -25.11
CA THR A 34 5.18 -11.88 -25.64
C THR A 34 5.95 -10.78 -26.37
N PHE A 35 7.14 -10.42 -25.89
CA PHE A 35 8.01 -9.37 -26.46
C PHE A 35 7.36 -7.98 -26.54
N ARG A 36 6.33 -7.70 -25.74
CA ARG A 36 5.72 -6.38 -25.67
C ARG A 36 6.69 -5.34 -25.11
N ASP A 37 7.25 -5.66 -23.94
CA ASP A 37 8.03 -4.69 -23.16
C ASP A 37 9.55 -4.95 -23.28
N VAL A 38 9.97 -6.22 -23.36
CA VAL A 38 11.38 -6.59 -23.50
C VAL A 38 11.57 -7.40 -24.77
N SER A 39 12.42 -6.91 -25.68
CA SER A 39 12.74 -7.61 -26.92
C SER A 39 13.68 -8.79 -26.69
N LYS A 40 13.73 -9.72 -27.65
CA LYS A 40 14.68 -10.85 -27.59
C LYS A 40 16.13 -10.39 -27.54
N THR A 41 16.47 -9.32 -28.29
CA THR A 41 17.83 -8.76 -28.32
C THR A 41 18.23 -8.13 -26.98
N ASP A 42 17.30 -7.46 -26.30
CA ASP A 42 17.53 -6.90 -24.97
C ASP A 42 17.73 -8.01 -23.92
N LEU A 43 16.94 -9.09 -23.99
CA LEU A 43 17.16 -10.25 -23.13
C LEU A 43 18.50 -10.92 -23.40
N GLU A 44 18.90 -11.08 -24.66
CA GLU A 44 20.22 -11.61 -24.99
C GLU A 44 21.36 -10.72 -24.48
N GLU A 45 21.20 -9.39 -24.55
CA GLU A 45 22.15 -8.43 -23.97
C GLU A 45 22.27 -8.62 -22.45
N ALA A 46 21.13 -8.68 -21.76
CA ALA A 46 21.08 -8.90 -20.31
C ALA A 46 21.72 -10.25 -19.92
N PHE A 47 21.44 -11.33 -20.65
CA PHE A 47 22.00 -12.66 -20.41
C PHE A 47 23.51 -12.73 -20.69
N LYS A 48 23.99 -12.10 -21.77
CA LYS A 48 25.42 -12.07 -22.13
C LYS A 48 26.25 -11.29 -21.12
N SER A 49 25.70 -10.20 -20.60
CA SER A 49 26.44 -9.29 -19.72
C SER A 49 26.83 -9.90 -18.38
N GLN A 50 26.11 -10.93 -17.87
CA GLN A 50 26.26 -11.56 -16.55
C GLN A 50 26.38 -10.60 -15.35
N SER A 51 26.15 -9.30 -15.54
CA SER A 51 26.19 -8.24 -14.54
C SER A 51 24.76 -7.83 -14.20
N LYS A 52 24.46 -7.75 -12.90
CA LYS A 52 23.15 -7.33 -12.41
C LYS A 52 22.85 -5.88 -12.78
N GLU A 53 23.89 -5.05 -12.80
CA GLU A 53 23.84 -3.63 -13.09
C GLU A 53 23.46 -3.38 -14.56
N VAL A 54 24.08 -4.12 -15.48
CA VAL A 54 23.76 -4.05 -16.91
C VAL A 54 22.36 -4.58 -17.18
N ALA A 55 21.99 -5.72 -16.59
CA ALA A 55 20.63 -6.26 -16.71
C ALA A 55 19.57 -5.27 -16.20
N ARG A 56 19.83 -4.60 -15.07
CA ARG A 56 18.96 -3.55 -14.53
C ARG A 56 18.83 -2.39 -15.51
N ALA A 57 19.93 -1.89 -16.07
CA ALA A 57 19.91 -0.78 -17.02
C ALA A 57 19.11 -1.11 -18.30
N VAL A 58 19.23 -2.34 -18.81
CA VAL A 58 18.45 -2.81 -19.95
C VAL A 58 16.95 -2.84 -19.61
N LEU A 59 16.58 -3.42 -18.46
CA LEU A 59 15.18 -3.47 -18.01
C LEU A 59 14.59 -2.07 -17.80
N ASP A 60 15.36 -1.14 -17.23
CA ASP A 60 14.93 0.24 -17.02
C ASP A 60 14.62 0.96 -18.34
N ARG A 61 15.42 0.68 -19.38
CA ARG A 61 15.20 1.19 -20.75
C ARG A 61 13.94 0.58 -21.37
N CYS A 62 13.77 -0.74 -21.25
CA CYS A 62 12.66 -1.48 -21.85
C CYS A 62 11.30 -1.09 -21.25
N PHE A 63 11.20 -1.09 -19.92
CA PHE A 63 9.96 -0.79 -19.21
C PHE A 63 9.72 0.71 -19.00
N LYS A 64 10.66 1.58 -19.42
CA LYS A 64 10.59 3.03 -19.26
C LYS A 64 10.30 3.47 -17.82
N VAL A 65 10.78 2.69 -16.85
CA VAL A 65 10.49 2.85 -15.43
C VAL A 65 10.87 4.26 -14.92
N ARG A 66 11.98 4.79 -15.44
CA ARG A 66 12.50 6.13 -15.06
C ARG A 66 11.83 7.31 -15.79
N GLU A 67 11.06 7.08 -16.85
CA GLU A 67 10.28 8.15 -17.51
C GLU A 67 9.01 8.50 -16.71
N GLN A 68 8.47 7.54 -15.96
CA GLN A 68 7.23 7.71 -15.19
C GLN A 68 7.48 8.32 -13.79
N ASP A 69 8.61 8.01 -13.15
CA ASP A 69 8.99 8.54 -11.84
C ASP A 69 10.52 8.50 -11.67
N GLN A 70 11.16 9.61 -11.28
CA GLN A 70 12.59 9.64 -10.85
C GLN A 70 12.78 9.30 -9.36
N SER A 71 11.74 8.78 -8.70
CA SER A 71 11.78 8.50 -7.27
C SER A 71 12.27 7.09 -6.96
N PHE A 72 12.52 6.81 -5.68
CA PHE A 72 12.85 5.48 -5.16
C PHE A 72 11.83 4.37 -5.56
N ARG A 73 10.62 4.76 -5.98
CA ARG A 73 9.63 3.83 -6.53
C ARG A 73 10.13 3.14 -7.79
N ALA A 74 10.76 3.89 -8.69
CA ALA A 74 11.35 3.32 -9.89
C ALA A 74 12.38 2.24 -9.53
N ASP A 75 13.23 2.49 -8.53
CA ASP A 75 14.21 1.51 -8.07
C ASP A 75 13.55 0.22 -7.55
N ILE A 76 12.42 0.34 -6.86
CA ILE A 76 11.65 -0.83 -6.39
C ILE A 76 11.13 -1.65 -7.57
N VAL A 77 10.64 -1.02 -8.64
CA VAL A 77 10.20 -1.74 -9.86
C VAL A 77 11.39 -2.40 -10.56
N SER A 78 12.50 -1.67 -10.71
CA SER A 78 13.73 -2.19 -11.32
C SER A 78 14.24 -3.44 -10.58
N ASP A 79 14.31 -3.38 -9.25
CA ASP A 79 14.71 -4.52 -8.41
C ASP A 79 13.71 -5.66 -8.49
N PHE A 80 12.42 -5.36 -8.54
CA PHE A 80 11.39 -6.37 -8.70
C PHE A 80 11.53 -7.13 -10.03
N LEU A 81 11.73 -6.43 -11.14
CA LEU A 81 11.92 -7.02 -12.46
C LEU A 81 13.25 -7.76 -12.58
N LEU A 82 14.33 -7.23 -11.98
CA LEU A 82 15.63 -7.89 -11.95
C LEU A 82 15.54 -9.24 -11.21
N ASN A 83 14.88 -9.28 -10.06
CA ASN A 83 14.70 -10.51 -9.31
C ASN A 83 13.85 -11.54 -10.07
N ALA A 84 12.85 -11.08 -10.83
CA ALA A 84 12.05 -11.94 -11.69
C ALA A 84 12.88 -12.50 -12.87
N LEU A 85 13.75 -11.70 -13.46
CA LEU A 85 14.68 -12.14 -14.50
C LEU A 85 15.66 -13.20 -13.98
N LEU A 86 16.26 -12.97 -12.80
CA LEU A 86 17.15 -13.94 -12.15
C LEU A 86 16.45 -15.27 -11.87
N PHE A 87 15.19 -15.23 -11.47
CA PHE A 87 14.36 -16.43 -11.34
C PHE A 87 14.21 -17.18 -12.66
N CYS A 88 13.84 -16.49 -13.76
CA CYS A 88 13.75 -17.10 -15.08
C CYS A 88 15.07 -17.73 -15.54
N ILE A 89 16.21 -17.09 -15.25
CA ILE A 89 17.54 -17.64 -15.54
C ILE A 89 17.77 -18.94 -14.75
N SER A 90 17.47 -18.95 -13.44
CA SER A 90 17.62 -20.13 -12.59
C SER A 90 16.76 -21.32 -13.03
N LYS A 91 15.60 -21.04 -13.64
CA LYS A 91 14.67 -22.03 -14.16
C LYS A 91 14.92 -22.39 -15.63
N GLN A 92 15.95 -21.83 -16.26
CA GLN A 92 16.30 -22.04 -17.66
C GLN A 92 15.12 -21.78 -18.61
N MET A 93 14.32 -20.75 -18.31
CA MET A 93 13.18 -20.38 -19.12
C MET A 93 13.63 -19.82 -20.48
N THR A 94 12.91 -20.18 -21.53
CA THR A 94 13.09 -19.60 -22.88
C THR A 94 12.85 -18.10 -22.87
N PHE A 95 13.48 -17.35 -23.78
CA PHE A 95 13.30 -15.89 -23.87
C PHE A 95 11.84 -15.45 -24.02
N GLU A 96 11.00 -16.22 -24.72
CA GLU A 96 9.57 -15.94 -24.87
C GLU A 96 8.84 -15.96 -23.52
N LYS A 97 9.04 -17.03 -22.73
CA LYS A 97 8.51 -17.18 -21.37
C LYS A 97 9.00 -16.05 -20.47
N THR A 98 10.30 -15.75 -20.50
CA THR A 98 10.90 -14.69 -19.68
C THR A 98 10.32 -13.32 -19.98
N SER A 99 10.24 -12.94 -21.27
CA SER A 99 9.64 -11.67 -21.69
C SER A 99 8.18 -11.54 -21.26
N THR A 100 7.40 -12.62 -21.47
CA THR A 100 5.99 -12.66 -21.10
C THR A 100 5.81 -12.55 -19.58
N PHE A 101 6.63 -13.25 -18.80
CA PHE A 101 6.57 -13.23 -17.35
C PHE A 101 6.90 -11.86 -16.75
N LEU A 102 7.97 -11.22 -17.24
CA LEU A 102 8.34 -9.87 -16.81
C LEU A 102 7.23 -8.85 -17.11
N SER A 103 6.68 -8.90 -18.33
CA SER A 103 5.58 -8.03 -18.76
C SER A 103 4.32 -8.26 -17.91
N LEU A 104 4.00 -9.52 -17.60
CA LEU A 104 2.86 -9.90 -16.77
C LEU A 104 2.98 -9.40 -15.33
N LEU A 105 4.16 -9.54 -14.71
CA LEU A 105 4.40 -9.02 -13.37
C LEU A 105 4.37 -7.49 -13.33
N HIS A 106 4.97 -6.84 -14.32
CA HIS A 106 4.93 -5.39 -14.46
C HIS A 106 3.49 -4.87 -14.57
N GLU A 107 2.69 -5.46 -15.45
CA GLU A 107 1.28 -5.10 -15.64
C GLU A 107 0.47 -5.34 -14.36
N THR A 108 0.70 -6.47 -13.68
CA THR A 108 0.01 -6.79 -12.43
C THR A 108 0.31 -5.75 -11.35
N LEU A 109 1.58 -5.36 -11.18
CA LEU A 109 1.96 -4.32 -10.22
C LEU A 109 1.35 -2.97 -10.60
N HIS A 110 1.46 -2.57 -11.87
CA HIS A 110 0.92 -1.31 -12.37
C HIS A 110 -0.59 -1.20 -12.14
N GLU A 111 -1.36 -2.22 -12.53
CA GLU A 111 -2.82 -2.25 -12.35
C GLU A 111 -3.19 -2.25 -10.86
N SER A 112 -2.45 -3.00 -10.03
CA SER A 112 -2.66 -3.04 -8.59
C SER A 112 -2.51 -1.67 -7.93
N VAL A 113 -1.55 -0.87 -8.42
CA VAL A 113 -1.28 0.48 -7.93
C VAL A 113 -2.33 1.48 -8.45
N VAL A 114 -2.57 1.51 -9.76
CA VAL A 114 -3.48 2.47 -10.41
C VAL A 114 -4.92 2.28 -9.93
N ALA A 115 -5.41 1.05 -9.93
CA ALA A 115 -6.77 0.73 -9.49
C ALA A 115 -6.90 0.53 -7.97
N ARG A 116 -5.79 0.60 -7.22
CA ARG A 116 -5.73 0.35 -5.76
C ARG A 116 -6.43 -0.96 -5.37
N LEU A 117 -6.11 -2.02 -6.09
CA LEU A 117 -6.76 -3.31 -5.92
C LEU A 117 -6.48 -3.92 -4.55
N SER A 118 -7.47 -4.65 -4.04
CA SER A 118 -7.25 -5.55 -2.90
C SER A 118 -6.27 -6.67 -3.29
N PRO A 119 -5.58 -7.30 -2.32
CA PRO A 119 -4.68 -8.42 -2.62
C PRO A 119 -5.37 -9.56 -3.39
N GLY A 120 -6.63 -9.87 -3.05
CA GLY A 120 -7.41 -10.89 -3.74
C GLY A 120 -7.73 -10.50 -5.18
N SER A 121 -8.19 -9.26 -5.40
CA SER A 121 -8.50 -8.77 -6.75
C SER A 121 -7.27 -8.67 -7.64
N SER A 122 -6.11 -8.30 -7.08
CA SER A 122 -4.84 -8.30 -7.79
C SER A 122 -4.39 -9.73 -8.16
N PHE A 123 -4.60 -10.69 -7.26
CA PHE A 123 -4.32 -12.10 -7.55
C PHE A 123 -5.24 -12.66 -8.64
N ASP A 124 -6.53 -12.30 -8.62
CA ASP A 124 -7.47 -12.70 -9.68
C ASP A 124 -7.08 -12.10 -11.04
N PHE A 125 -6.62 -10.85 -11.06
CA PHE A 125 -6.08 -10.21 -12.25
C PHE A 125 -4.82 -10.90 -12.78
N PHE A 126 -3.86 -11.16 -11.90
CA PHE A 126 -2.65 -11.93 -12.22
C PHE A 126 -2.99 -13.31 -12.78
N LYS A 127 -3.89 -14.04 -12.14
CA LYS A 127 -4.34 -15.37 -12.56
C LYS A 127 -5.01 -15.32 -13.93
N LYS A 128 -5.84 -14.30 -14.20
CA LYS A 128 -6.47 -14.08 -15.50
C LYS A 128 -5.43 -13.90 -16.61
N LEU A 129 -4.45 -13.01 -16.40
CA LEU A 129 -3.35 -12.79 -17.35
C LEU A 129 -2.53 -14.08 -17.56
N LEU A 130 -2.22 -14.79 -16.47
CA LEU A 130 -1.43 -16.01 -16.54
C LEU A 130 -2.13 -17.11 -17.35
N LEU A 131 -3.44 -17.30 -17.14
CA LEU A 131 -4.23 -18.27 -17.91
C LEU A 131 -4.31 -17.93 -19.40
N GLN A 132 -4.36 -16.65 -19.76
CA GLN A 132 -4.31 -16.19 -21.16
C GLN A 132 -2.98 -16.54 -21.86
N HIS A 133 -1.90 -16.75 -21.11
CA HIS A 133 -0.59 -17.13 -21.65
C HIS A 133 -0.23 -18.61 -21.45
N CYS A 134 -1.12 -19.40 -20.83
CA CYS A 134 -0.92 -20.85 -20.62
C CYS A 134 -1.78 -21.71 -21.55
N ILE A 135 -2.95 -21.24 -21.96
CA ILE A 135 -3.87 -22.02 -22.78
C ILE A 135 -3.71 -21.63 -24.24
N GLN A 136 -3.35 -22.57 -25.12
CA GLN A 136 -3.35 -22.32 -26.57
C GLN A 136 -4.81 -22.28 -27.06
N ARG A 137 -5.39 -21.10 -27.27
CA ARG A 137 -6.74 -20.95 -27.83
C ARG A 137 -6.79 -19.72 -28.75
N PRO A 138 -6.24 -19.80 -29.97
CA PRO A 138 -6.35 -18.71 -30.94
C PRO A 138 -7.85 -18.39 -31.19
N PRO A 139 -8.25 -17.12 -31.30
CA PRO A 139 -7.45 -15.88 -31.28
C PRO A 139 -7.17 -15.30 -29.88
N PHE A 140 -7.63 -15.93 -28.79
CA PHE A 140 -7.72 -15.33 -27.45
C PHE A 140 -6.51 -15.53 -26.52
N SER A 141 -5.69 -16.55 -26.78
CA SER A 141 -4.62 -16.95 -25.87
C SER A 141 -3.49 -17.70 -26.60
N VAL A 142 -2.25 -17.48 -26.17
CA VAL A 142 -1.03 -18.16 -26.68
C VAL A 142 -0.48 -19.01 -25.55
N GLY A 143 -0.26 -20.30 -25.80
CA GLY A 143 0.32 -21.23 -24.84
C GLY A 143 1.85 -21.10 -24.79
N VAL A 144 2.35 -20.03 -24.18
CA VAL A 144 3.79 -19.80 -23.99
C VAL A 144 4.32 -20.66 -22.83
N PHE A 145 3.50 -20.85 -21.79
CA PHE A 145 3.87 -21.58 -20.59
C PHE A 145 3.37 -23.03 -20.62
N SER A 146 4.21 -23.95 -20.16
CA SER A 146 3.79 -25.32 -19.84
C SER A 146 3.11 -25.38 -18.47
N HIS A 147 2.47 -26.50 -18.15
CA HIS A 147 1.84 -26.71 -16.84
C HIS A 147 2.85 -26.62 -15.68
N GLN A 148 4.08 -27.10 -15.89
CA GLN A 148 5.14 -27.01 -14.88
C GLN A 148 5.57 -25.56 -14.68
N ASP A 149 5.79 -24.81 -15.77
CA ASP A 149 6.17 -23.39 -15.68
C ASP A 149 5.12 -22.58 -14.93
N LEU A 150 3.84 -22.88 -15.16
CA LEU A 150 2.72 -22.24 -14.49
C LEU A 150 2.81 -22.37 -12.97
N GLN A 151 3.06 -23.58 -12.46
CA GLN A 151 3.20 -23.82 -11.02
C GLN A 151 4.39 -23.05 -10.45
N GLU A 152 5.52 -23.04 -11.15
CA GLU A 152 6.73 -22.33 -10.71
C GLU A 152 6.52 -20.82 -10.68
N VAL A 153 5.94 -20.26 -11.74
CA VAL A 153 5.62 -18.83 -11.87
C VAL A 153 4.63 -18.38 -10.80
N GLN A 154 3.56 -19.15 -10.60
CA GLN A 154 2.57 -18.84 -9.58
C GLN A 154 3.19 -18.91 -8.18
N ASN A 155 3.97 -19.94 -7.89
CA ASN A 155 4.62 -20.09 -6.59
C ASN A 155 5.64 -18.96 -6.34
N TYR A 156 6.40 -18.57 -7.37
CA TYR A 156 7.29 -17.43 -7.29
C TYR A 156 6.53 -16.14 -6.96
N ALA A 157 5.49 -15.81 -7.73
CA ALA A 157 4.71 -14.59 -7.54
C ALA A 157 4.05 -14.54 -6.16
N MET A 158 3.57 -15.68 -5.65
CA MET A 158 3.01 -15.77 -4.31
C MET A 158 4.04 -15.49 -3.22
N ASN A 159 5.25 -16.05 -3.34
CA ASN A 159 6.29 -15.93 -2.32
C ASN A 159 7.05 -14.60 -2.36
N THR A 160 7.03 -13.88 -3.48
CA THR A 160 7.71 -12.60 -3.64
C THR A 160 6.72 -11.44 -3.63
N PHE A 161 5.93 -11.29 -4.70
CA PHE A 161 5.04 -10.15 -4.89
C PHE A 161 3.88 -10.14 -3.89
N PHE A 162 3.08 -11.22 -3.83
CA PHE A 162 1.86 -11.23 -3.01
C PHE A 162 2.16 -11.33 -1.51
N ARG A 163 3.23 -12.02 -1.12
CA ARG A 163 3.70 -12.05 0.28
C ARG A 163 4.01 -10.64 0.81
N HIS A 164 4.54 -9.78 -0.05
CA HIS A 164 4.93 -8.41 0.30
C HIS A 164 3.96 -7.36 -0.26
N TYR A 165 2.74 -7.74 -0.63
CA TYR A 165 1.79 -6.84 -1.31
C TYR A 165 1.51 -5.54 -0.56
N LYS A 166 1.37 -5.60 0.77
CA LYS A 166 1.14 -4.42 1.62
C LYS A 166 2.28 -3.41 1.56
N LEU A 167 3.53 -3.88 1.36
CA LEU A 167 4.69 -3.00 1.21
C LEU A 167 4.57 -2.18 -0.08
N TYR A 168 4.23 -2.84 -1.19
CA TYR A 168 3.99 -2.15 -2.45
C TYR A 168 2.83 -1.15 -2.31
N GLN A 169 1.70 -1.55 -1.72
CA GLN A 169 0.60 -0.61 -1.48
C GLN A 169 1.03 0.60 -0.65
N TYR A 170 1.79 0.40 0.42
CA TYR A 170 2.29 1.49 1.26
C TYR A 170 3.17 2.47 0.48
N VAL A 171 4.07 1.96 -0.36
CA VAL A 171 5.00 2.79 -1.14
C VAL A 171 4.27 3.63 -2.20
N TYR A 172 3.27 3.05 -2.86
CA TYR A 172 2.62 3.65 -4.02
C TYR A 172 1.33 4.41 -3.70
N VAL A 173 0.63 4.09 -2.62
CA VAL A 173 -0.62 4.75 -2.23
C VAL A 173 -0.31 5.96 -1.34
N THR A 174 -0.76 7.14 -1.76
CA THR A 174 -0.59 8.39 -1.00
C THR A 174 -1.26 8.31 0.37
N HIS A 175 -0.49 8.58 1.43
CA HIS A 175 -1.00 8.70 2.79
C HIS A 175 -1.93 9.90 2.92
N GLN A 176 -3.19 9.67 3.27
CA GLN A 176 -4.09 10.73 3.72
C GLN A 176 -3.94 10.88 5.24
N VAL A 177 -3.30 11.95 5.69
CA VAL A 177 -3.22 12.29 7.11
C VAL A 177 -4.50 13.04 7.47
N LEU A 178 -5.39 12.39 8.23
CA LEU A 178 -6.55 13.04 8.81
C LEU A 178 -6.13 13.79 10.07
N ILE A 179 -6.07 15.12 10.00
CA ILE A 179 -5.83 15.97 11.18
C ILE A 179 -7.17 16.35 11.78
N VAL A 180 -7.56 15.68 12.86
CA VAL A 180 -8.74 16.06 13.65
C VAL A 180 -8.37 17.20 14.58
N LYS A 181 -8.91 18.39 14.33
CA LYS A 181 -8.77 19.55 15.22
C LYS A 181 -10.05 19.69 16.04
N GLN A 182 -9.95 19.48 17.35
CA GLN A 182 -11.04 19.80 18.27
C GLN A 182 -11.14 21.31 18.41
N ARG A 183 -12.23 21.89 17.89
CA ARG A 183 -12.61 23.26 18.23
C ARG A 183 -13.12 23.22 19.67
N ARG A 184 -12.51 24.01 20.57
CA ARG A 184 -13.04 24.16 21.93
C ARG A 184 -14.52 24.55 21.81
N PRO A 185 -15.45 23.85 22.48
CA PRO A 185 -16.80 24.38 22.60
C PRO A 185 -16.66 25.77 23.22
N LEU A 186 -17.38 26.75 22.64
CA LEU A 186 -17.56 28.05 23.29
C LEU A 186 -17.96 27.75 24.73
N LEU A 187 -17.20 28.25 25.68
CA LEU A 187 -17.47 28.09 27.10
C LEU A 187 -18.94 28.52 27.33
N LEU A 188 -19.87 27.56 27.42
CA LEU A 188 -21.08 27.84 28.16
C LEU A 188 -20.57 28.13 29.55
N SER A 189 -20.76 29.36 30.01
CA SER A 189 -20.56 29.71 31.40
C SER A 189 -21.31 28.66 32.21
N VAL A 190 -20.58 27.79 32.92
CA VAL A 190 -21.19 26.97 33.95
C VAL A 190 -21.82 27.98 34.91
N PRO A 191 -23.16 28.01 35.06
CA PRO A 191 -23.76 28.92 36.02
C PRO A 191 -23.14 28.62 37.37
N ALA A 192 -22.73 29.67 38.09
CA ALA A 192 -22.10 29.51 39.39
C ALA A 192 -23.00 28.63 40.27
N PRO A 193 -22.44 27.62 40.97
CA PRO A 193 -23.25 26.82 41.89
C PRO A 193 -23.92 27.76 42.89
N ALA A 194 -25.21 27.52 43.16
CA ALA A 194 -25.93 28.27 44.19
C ALA A 194 -25.14 28.19 45.50
N PRO A 195 -25.07 29.28 46.29
CA PRO A 195 -24.41 29.24 47.58
C PRO A 195 -25.01 28.11 48.42
N LEU A 196 -24.14 27.34 49.07
CA LEU A 196 -24.52 26.31 50.01
C LEU A 196 -25.27 27.00 51.16
N SER A 197 -26.60 26.86 51.21
CA SER A 197 -27.33 27.26 52.40
C SER A 197 -26.88 26.35 53.53
N GLU A 198 -26.26 26.94 54.56
CA GLU A 198 -25.93 26.28 55.82
C GLU A 198 -27.24 25.94 56.56
N ASP A 199 -27.98 24.95 56.06
CA ASP A 199 -28.94 24.22 56.89
C ASP A 199 -28.18 23.04 57.49
N LEU A 200 -27.34 23.35 58.48
CA LEU A 200 -26.90 22.37 59.46
C LEU A 200 -28.11 22.12 60.38
N PRO A 201 -28.67 20.90 60.46
CA PRO A 201 -29.64 20.61 61.51
C PRO A 201 -28.92 20.80 62.85
N GLU A 202 -29.49 21.64 63.72
CA GLU A 202 -29.11 21.70 65.13
C GLU A 202 -29.21 20.28 65.70
N ILE A 203 -28.05 19.70 66.02
CA ILE A 203 -27.99 18.45 66.77
C ILE A 203 -28.34 18.84 68.19
N GLU A 204 -29.55 18.52 68.64
CA GLU A 204 -29.91 18.58 70.06
C GLU A 204 -28.95 17.64 70.81
N GLU A 205 -28.12 18.22 71.68
CA GLU A 205 -27.20 17.46 72.53
C GLU A 205 -28.01 16.74 73.62
N ASP A 206 -28.28 15.46 73.43
CA ASP A 206 -28.86 14.61 74.48
C ASP A 206 -27.86 14.48 75.64
N GLU A 207 -28.14 15.15 76.77
CA GLU A 207 -27.34 15.13 78.00
C GLU A 207 -27.15 13.74 78.64
N GLU A 208 -27.84 12.69 78.16
CA GLU A 208 -27.72 11.33 78.70
C GLU A 208 -26.38 10.64 78.34
N VAL A 209 -25.66 11.09 77.30
CA VAL A 209 -24.41 10.43 76.86
C VAL A 209 -23.18 10.88 77.66
N LEU A 210 -23.23 12.06 78.30
CA LEU A 210 -22.13 12.61 79.11
C LEU A 210 -22.00 11.98 80.50
N HIS A 211 -23.08 11.40 81.03
CA HIS A 211 -23.08 10.79 82.37
C HIS A 211 -22.50 9.36 82.40
N LEU A 212 -22.36 8.71 81.24
CA LEU A 212 -21.76 7.37 81.10
C LEU A 212 -20.22 7.41 80.91
N LEU A 213 -19.63 8.58 80.71
CA LEU A 213 -18.20 8.78 80.49
C LEU A 213 -17.47 9.37 81.71
N SER A 214 -18.17 9.62 82.81
CA SER A 214 -17.67 10.42 83.95
C SER A 214 -17.44 9.65 85.26
N ASP A 215 -17.53 8.31 85.29
CA ASP A 215 -17.09 7.51 86.45
C ASP A 215 -15.72 6.85 86.23
N PRO A 216 -14.65 7.32 86.91
CA PRO A 216 -13.30 6.84 86.71
C PRO A 216 -12.85 5.94 87.86
N GLN A 217 -13.48 4.80 88.15
CA GLN A 217 -12.91 3.83 89.11
C GLN A 217 -13.29 2.37 88.79
N HIS A 218 -12.35 1.62 88.20
CA HIS A 218 -11.60 0.58 88.93
C HIS A 218 -10.57 -0.07 87.99
N ALA A 219 -9.30 0.23 88.27
CA ALA A 219 -8.19 -0.61 87.86
C ALA A 219 -8.22 -1.94 88.62
N LEU A 220 -7.65 -2.98 87.98
CA LEU A 220 -7.06 -4.18 88.59
C LEU A 220 -7.99 -5.13 89.36
N ASN A 221 -8.36 -6.24 88.72
CA ASN A 221 -7.79 -7.57 89.04
C ASN A 221 -8.19 -8.60 87.98
#